data_AF-A0A842Y7P2-F1
#
_entry.id   AF-A0A842Y7P2-F1
#
_cell.length_a   1.000
_cell.length_b   1.000
_cell.length_c   1.000
_cell.angle_alpha   90.00
_cell.angle_beta   90.00
_cell.angle_gamma   90.00
#
_symmetry.space_group_name_H-M   'P 1'
#
loop_
_entity.id
_entity.type
_entity.pdbx_description
1 polymer ?
#
loop_
_entity_poly.entity_id
_entity_poly.type
_entity_poly.pdbx_seq_one_letter_code
_entity_poly.pdbx_strand_id
1 'polypeptide(L)'
;MVEDLEVTLIKKLEYKCIDCTCGVAVMPSDPTPEVTEAIKKIARKFGARFRILDTTVQPDVVLKYHIRKLPSVVIDEKAYPADVEVVNKVLTEIVG
;
A
#
# COMPACT_ATOMS: atom_id res chain seq x y z
N MET A 1 16.31 13.04 -12.05
CA MET A 1 14.83 13.09 -12.05
C MET A 1 14.40 11.73 -11.51
N VAL A 2 13.67 11.70 -10.39
CA VAL A 2 13.37 10.46 -9.63
C VAL A 2 12.14 9.77 -10.24
N GLU A 3 12.12 9.59 -11.56
CA GLU A 3 10.90 9.28 -12.33
C GLU A 3 10.39 7.84 -12.15
N ASP A 4 11.11 6.98 -11.46
CA ASP A 4 10.75 5.56 -11.28
C ASP A 4 10.51 5.12 -9.82
N LEU A 5 10.53 6.04 -8.85
CA LEU A 5 10.33 5.64 -7.45
C LEU A 5 8.85 5.35 -7.19
N GLU A 6 8.51 4.08 -7.03
CA GLU A 6 7.18 3.60 -6.67
C GLU A 6 7.16 3.13 -5.20
N VAL A 7 6.16 3.58 -4.45
CA VAL A 7 5.83 3.13 -3.10
C VAL A 7 4.51 2.38 -3.17
N THR A 8 4.58 1.06 -3.01
CA THR A 8 3.42 0.17 -3.11
C THR A 8 3.02 -0.35 -1.74
N LEU A 9 1.87 0.08 -1.22
CA LEU A 9 1.28 -0.40 0.03
C LEU A 9 0.51 -1.70 -0.22
N ILE A 10 0.99 -2.80 0.35
CA ILE A 10 0.40 -4.12 0.30
C ILE A 10 -0.42 -4.34 1.56
N LYS A 11 -1.73 -4.51 1.41
CA LYS A 11 -2.66 -4.69 2.53
C LYS A 11 -3.83 -5.58 2.15
N LYS A 12 -4.65 -5.91 3.14
CA LYS A 12 -5.93 -6.57 2.95
C LYS A 12 -7.02 -5.50 2.95
N LEU A 13 -7.81 -5.43 1.90
CA LEU A 13 -9.05 -4.66 1.88
C LEU A 13 -10.22 -5.55 2.30
N GLU A 14 -11.18 -4.94 2.96
CA GLU A 14 -12.46 -5.57 3.26
C GLU A 14 -13.46 -5.25 2.15
N TYR A 15 -14.39 -6.15 1.90
CA TYR A 15 -15.42 -5.97 0.88
C TYR A 15 -16.77 -6.17 1.55
N LYS A 16 -17.62 -5.13 1.46
CA LYS A 16 -18.98 -5.17 2.00
C LYS A 16 -19.96 -5.25 0.84
N CYS A 17 -20.85 -6.23 0.90
CA CYS A 17 -22.00 -6.31 0.02
C CYS A 17 -23.09 -5.40 0.58
N ILE A 18 -23.62 -4.52 -0.26
CA ILE A 18 -24.72 -3.62 0.06
C ILE A 18 -25.85 -3.94 -0.92
N ASP A 19 -27.00 -4.35 -0.38
CA ASP A 19 -28.23 -4.48 -1.17
C ASP A 19 -28.72 -3.09 -1.57
N CYS A 20 -28.72 -2.82 -2.87
CA CYS A 20 -29.29 -1.62 -3.48
C CYS A 20 -30.62 -1.96 -4.15
N THR A 21 -31.42 -0.94 -4.44
CA THR A 21 -32.63 -1.05 -5.27
C THR A 21 -32.36 -1.65 -6.67
N CYS A 22 -31.09 -1.68 -7.08
CA CYS A 22 -30.58 -2.20 -8.34
C CYS A 22 -30.04 -3.65 -8.29
N GLY A 23 -29.98 -4.29 -7.12
CA GLY A 23 -29.29 -5.57 -6.91
C GLY A 23 -28.25 -5.48 -5.78
N VAL A 24 -27.07 -6.07 -5.98
CA VAL A 24 -26.00 -6.07 -4.96
C VAL A 24 -24.81 -5.27 -5.45
N ALA A 25 -24.37 -4.28 -4.66
CA ALA A 25 -23.12 -3.56 -4.87
C ALA A 25 -22.04 -4.09 -3.92
N VAL A 26 -20.81 -4.27 -4.41
CA VAL A 26 -19.65 -4.63 -3.59
C VAL A 26 -18.76 -3.41 -3.44
N MET A 27 -18.63 -2.90 -2.21
CA MET A 27 -17.78 -1.75 -1.93
C MET A 27 -16.51 -2.17 -1.19
N PRO A 28 -15.31 -1.78 -1.68
CA PRO A 28 -14.08 -1.94 -0.93
C PRO A 28 -14.05 -0.97 0.25
N SER A 29 -13.64 -1.46 1.42
CA SER A 29 -13.41 -0.69 2.63
C SER A 29 -11.96 -0.90 3.05
N ASP A 30 -11.27 0.21 3.31
CA ASP A 30 -9.92 0.18 3.85
C ASP A 30 -10.01 0.00 5.39
N PRO A 31 -9.48 -1.10 5.97
CA PRO A 31 -9.48 -1.31 7.41
C PRO A 31 -8.43 -0.47 8.17
N THR A 32 -7.43 0.09 7.49
CA THR A 32 -6.37 0.94 8.07
C THR A 32 -6.16 2.21 7.25
N PRO A 33 -7.18 3.09 7.16
CA PRO A 33 -7.11 4.30 6.36
C PRO A 33 -6.04 5.28 6.85
N GLU A 34 -5.79 5.33 8.16
CA GLU A 34 -4.74 6.17 8.74
C GLU A 34 -3.33 5.79 8.24
N VAL A 35 -3.05 4.49 8.12
CA VAL A 35 -1.78 3.99 7.58
C VAL A 35 -1.66 4.35 6.09
N THR A 36 -2.73 4.14 5.32
CA THR A 36 -2.77 4.49 3.90
C THR A 36 -2.45 5.96 3.67
N GLU A 37 -3.13 6.86 4.39
CA GLU A 37 -2.92 8.30 4.24
C GLU A 37 -1.54 8.74 4.74
N ALA A 38 -1.01 8.13 5.81
CA ALA A 38 0.33 8.44 6.29
C ALA A 38 1.41 8.07 5.26
N ILE A 39 1.40 6.83 4.73
CA ILE A 39 2.38 6.38 3.73
C ILE A 39 2.25 7.18 2.43
N LYS A 40 1.02 7.46 1.99
CA LYS A 40 0.75 8.29 0.80
C LYS A 40 1.30 9.72 0.94
N LYS A 41 1.19 10.34 2.12
CA LYS A 41 1.79 11.66 2.38
C LYS A 41 3.31 11.62 2.27
N ILE A 42 3.95 10.58 2.82
CA ILE A 42 5.40 10.40 2.71
C ILE A 42 5.79 10.21 1.25
N ALA A 43 5.16 9.28 0.53
CA ALA A 43 5.45 9.03 -0.88
C ALA A 43 5.38 10.32 -1.72
N ARG A 44 4.33 11.13 -1.53
CA ARG A 44 4.17 12.44 -2.19
C ARG A 44 5.28 13.43 -1.83
N LYS A 45 5.73 13.47 -0.57
CA LYS A 45 6.82 14.34 -0.13
C LYS A 45 8.12 14.08 -0.89
N PHE A 46 8.39 12.82 -1.23
CA PHE A 46 9.58 12.40 -1.99
C PHE A 46 9.34 12.33 -3.50
N GLY A 47 8.18 12.77 -4.01
CA GLY A 47 7.84 12.70 -5.43
C GLY A 47 7.57 11.29 -5.96
N ALA A 48 7.40 10.31 -5.08
CA ALA A 48 7.19 8.91 -5.45
C ALA A 48 5.74 8.63 -5.85
N ARG A 49 5.54 7.70 -6.79
CA ARG A 49 4.21 7.20 -7.16
C ARG A 49 3.68 6.30 -6.05
N PHE A 50 2.46 6.54 -5.59
CA PHE A 50 1.83 5.74 -4.56
C PHE A 50 0.79 4.78 -5.15
N ARG A 51 0.88 3.50 -4.80
CA ARG A 51 -0.05 2.46 -5.23
C ARG A 51 -0.48 1.60 -4.04
N ILE A 52 -1.69 1.04 -4.12
CA ILE A 52 -2.16 0.01 -3.19
C ILE A 52 -2.31 -1.31 -3.95
N LEU A 53 -1.79 -2.39 -3.38
CA LEU A 53 -2.06 -3.76 -3.82
C LEU A 53 -2.88 -4.47 -2.75
N ASP A 54 -4.05 -4.95 -3.16
CA ASP A 54 -4.94 -5.69 -2.29
C ASP A 54 -4.66 -7.20 -2.39
N THR A 55 -4.29 -7.77 -1.24
CA THR A 55 -4.03 -9.19 -1.07
C THR A 55 -5.29 -10.05 -1.07
N THR A 56 -6.49 -9.47 -0.87
CA THR A 56 -7.76 -10.21 -1.02
C THR A 56 -8.01 -10.56 -2.49
N VAL A 57 -7.60 -9.69 -3.43
CA VAL A 57 -7.72 -9.93 -4.88
C VAL A 57 -6.47 -10.59 -5.47
N GLN A 58 -5.28 -10.23 -4.99
CA GLN A 58 -4.00 -10.74 -5.50
C GLN A 58 -3.13 -11.30 -4.36
N PRO A 59 -3.42 -12.50 -3.85
CA PRO A 59 -2.65 -13.08 -2.74
C PRO A 59 -1.20 -13.39 -3.11
N ASP A 60 -0.90 -13.64 -4.40
CA ASP A 60 0.43 -13.99 -4.90
C ASP A 60 1.50 -12.93 -4.62
N VAL A 61 1.10 -11.67 -4.40
CA VAL A 61 2.03 -10.58 -4.08
C VAL A 61 2.75 -10.81 -2.75
N VAL A 62 2.13 -11.54 -1.82
CA VAL A 62 2.74 -11.91 -0.53
C VAL A 62 3.95 -12.80 -0.75
N LEU A 63 3.83 -13.78 -1.67
CA LEU A 63 4.92 -14.67 -2.04
C LEU A 63 5.98 -13.95 -2.85
N LYS A 64 5.56 -13.16 -3.86
CA LYS A 64 6.46 -12.41 -4.73
C LYS A 64 7.44 -11.54 -3.96
N TYR A 65 6.95 -10.83 -2.94
CA TYR A 65 7.75 -9.90 -2.14
C TYR A 65 8.18 -10.46 -0.77
N HIS A 66 8.03 -11.78 -0.54
CA HIS A 66 8.41 -12.46 0.71
C HIS A 66 7.84 -11.77 1.98
N ILE A 67 6.59 -11.32 1.91
CA ILE A 67 5.95 -10.53 2.95
C ILE A 67 5.56 -11.44 4.11
N ARG A 68 6.09 -11.14 5.30
CA ARG A 68 5.81 -11.90 6.52
C ARG A 68 4.60 -11.39 7.31
N LYS A 69 4.29 -10.09 7.17
CA LYS A 69 3.22 -9.43 7.94
C LYS A 69 2.58 -8.32 7.11
N LEU A 70 1.25 -8.20 7.19
CA LEU A 70 0.49 -7.11 6.59
C LEU A 70 0.04 -6.11 7.68
N PRO A 71 -0.18 -4.82 7.33
CA PRO A 71 0.19 -4.20 6.06
C PRO A 71 1.71 -4.03 5.91
N SER A 72 2.20 -4.08 4.67
CA SER A 72 3.61 -3.88 4.31
C SER A 72 3.74 -2.92 3.14
N VAL A 73 4.89 -2.27 3.00
CA VAL A 73 5.20 -1.34 1.91
C VAL A 73 6.35 -1.90 1.09
N VAL A 74 6.22 -1.89 -0.23
CA VAL A 74 7.27 -2.27 -1.16
C VAL A 74 7.84 -1.01 -1.80
N ILE A 75 9.16 -0.87 -1.72
CA ILE A 75 9.94 0.20 -2.34
C ILE A 75 11.13 -0.47 -2.99
N ASP A 76 11.36 -0.22 -4.29
CA ASP A 76 12.49 -0.80 -5.03
C ASP A 76 12.60 -2.33 -4.87
N GLU A 77 11.47 -3.02 -5.10
CA GLU A 77 11.29 -4.48 -4.99
C GLU A 77 11.54 -5.10 -3.60
N LYS A 78 11.83 -4.28 -2.57
CA LYS A 78 12.02 -4.73 -1.19
C LYS A 78 10.81 -4.44 -0.33
N ALA A 79 10.42 -5.40 0.49
CA ALA A 79 9.32 -5.27 1.44
C ALA A 79 9.78 -4.73 2.79
N TYR A 80 9.06 -3.75 3.30
CA TYR A 80 9.25 -3.08 4.57
C TYR A 80 7.93 -3.12 5.37
N PRO A 81 7.98 -3.05 6.71
CA PRO A 81 6.77 -2.82 7.49
C PRO A 81 6.12 -1.50 7.08
N ALA A 82 4.78 -1.43 7.11
CA ALA A 82 4.03 -0.21 6.84
C ALA A 82 4.09 0.77 8.02
N ASP A 83 5.32 1.16 8.37
CA ASP A 83 5.66 2.10 9.42
C ASP A 83 6.19 3.40 8.80
N VAL A 84 5.70 4.53 9.32
CA VAL A 84 6.00 5.87 8.80
C VAL A 84 7.49 6.19 8.93
N GLU A 85 8.10 5.84 10.07
CA GLU A 85 9.51 6.16 10.34
C GLU A 85 10.42 5.32 9.44
N VAL A 86 10.12 4.04 9.29
CA VAL A 86 10.86 3.13 8.40
C VAL A 86 10.76 3.59 6.94
N VAL A 87 9.54 3.87 6.45
CA VAL A 87 9.33 4.28 5.06
C VAL A 87 9.98 5.63 4.78
N ASN A 88 9.87 6.59 5.70
CA ASN A 88 10.52 7.89 5.56
C ASN A 88 12.06 7.75 5.56
N LYS A 89 12.62 6.88 6.40
CA LYS A 89 14.06 6.62 6.42
C LYS A 89 14.54 6.04 5.10
N VAL A 90 13.89 4.97 4.61
CA VAL A 90 14.25 4.30 3.34
C VAL A 90 14.18 5.27 2.16
N LEU A 91 13.11 6.06 2.06
CA LEU A 91 12.97 7.05 0.98
C LEU A 91 14.02 8.16 1.08
N THR A 92 14.41 8.55 2.29
CA THR A 92 15.50 9.51 2.50
C THR A 92 16.83 8.94 2.02
N GLU A 93 17.12 7.67 2.29
CA GLU A 93 18.36 7.00 1.85
C GLU A 93 18.43 6.79 0.32
N ILE A 94 17.28 6.73 -0.36
CA ILE A 94 17.23 6.55 -1.83
C ILE A 94 17.34 7.90 -2.57
N VAL A 95 16.70 8.94 -2.04
CA VAL A 95 16.61 10.26 -2.69
C VAL A 95 17.70 11.23 -2.24
N GLY A 96 18.26 11.02 -1.05
CA GLY A 96 19.24 11.89 -0.38
C GLY A 96 20.67 11.40 -0.44
#